data_AF-A0A961AYK6-F1
#
_entry.id   AF-A0A961AYK6-F1
#
_cell.length_a   1.000
_cell.length_b   1.000
_cell.length_c   1.000
_cell.angle_alpha   90.00
_cell.angle_beta   90.00
_cell.angle_gamma   90.00
#
_symmetry.space_group_name_H-M   'P 1'
#
loop_
_entity.id
_entity.type
_entity.pdbx_description
1 polymer ?
#
loop_
_entity_poly.entity_id
_entity_poly.type
_entity_poly.pdbx_seq_one_letter_code
_entity_poly.pdbx_strand_id
1 'polypeptide(L)'
;MKPAPALARDTLEAIVAEVRAVYAELDARPAERACVNRAECCRFRLTGRTPQPTLGEALVAALGWRAAGRKSPPPVESNAKDGACPFLDPATARCAIYRDRPFGCRTHFCEAAGGVRARGEIVDLIRRLERIDEVHRGGGPRPIVSAVRAVWDRLPARSGRQKR
;
A
#
# COMPACT_ATOMS: atom_id res chain seq x y z
N MET A 1 -17.04 -15.06 12.01
CA MET A 1 -16.30 -15.44 10.80
C MET A 1 -14.89 -15.87 11.23
N LYS A 2 -14.47 -17.11 10.96
CA LYS A 2 -13.11 -17.56 11.32
C LYS A 2 -12.08 -16.76 10.50
N PRO A 3 -10.95 -16.33 11.10
CA PRO A 3 -9.90 -15.66 10.34
C PRO A 3 -9.36 -16.59 9.26
N ALA A 4 -9.07 -16.02 8.08
CA ALA A 4 -8.44 -16.77 7.00
C ALA A 4 -7.08 -17.33 7.45
N PRO A 5 -6.68 -18.53 7.00
CA PRO A 5 -5.42 -19.12 7.42
C PRO A 5 -4.22 -18.26 7.02
N ALA A 6 -3.12 -18.42 7.76
CA ALA A 6 -1.85 -17.80 7.42
C ALA A 6 -1.39 -18.21 6.01
N LEU A 7 -0.83 -17.25 5.27
CA LEU A 7 -0.23 -17.50 3.97
C LEU A 7 1.10 -18.24 4.15
N ALA A 8 1.33 -19.26 3.33
CA ALA A 8 2.65 -19.87 3.20
C ALA A 8 3.67 -18.80 2.78
N ARG A 9 4.90 -18.90 3.31
CA ARG A 9 5.95 -17.89 3.09
C ARG A 9 6.26 -17.72 1.61
N ASP A 10 6.47 -18.82 0.90
CA ASP A 10 6.82 -18.79 -0.52
C ASP A 10 5.71 -18.16 -1.37
N THR A 11 4.44 -18.44 -1.03
CA THR A 11 3.29 -17.79 -1.67
C THR A 11 3.26 -16.29 -1.41
N LEU A 12 3.52 -15.86 -0.16
CA LEU A 12 3.61 -14.45 0.17
C LEU A 12 4.74 -13.76 -0.60
N GLU A 13 5.91 -14.38 -0.65
CA GLU A 13 7.10 -13.85 -1.32
C GLU A 13 6.85 -13.71 -2.84
N ALA A 14 6.23 -14.71 -3.47
CA ALA A 14 5.83 -14.65 -4.88
C ALA A 14 4.87 -13.47 -5.16
N ILE A 15 3.77 -13.37 -4.42
CA ILE A 15 2.78 -12.28 -4.59
C ILE A 15 3.44 -10.90 -4.44
N VAL A 16 4.26 -10.75 -3.40
CA VAL A 16 4.96 -9.49 -3.10
C VAL A 16 5.95 -9.13 -4.21
N ALA A 17 6.66 -10.11 -4.75
CA ALA A 17 7.59 -9.90 -5.86
C ALA A 17 6.86 -9.42 -7.13
N GLU A 18 5.72 -10.03 -7.46
CA GLU A 18 4.91 -9.62 -8.62
C GLU A 18 4.40 -8.19 -8.51
N VAL A 19 3.86 -7.80 -7.34
CA VAL A 19 3.40 -6.43 -7.10
C VAL A 19 4.55 -5.44 -7.13
N ARG A 20 5.70 -5.78 -6.53
CA ARG A 20 6.88 -4.92 -6.57
C ARG A 20 7.43 -4.75 -7.98
N ALA A 21 7.32 -5.75 -8.85
CA ALA A 21 7.67 -5.62 -10.26
C ALA A 21 6.78 -4.58 -10.96
N VAL A 22 5.46 -4.57 -10.68
CA VAL A 22 4.56 -3.52 -11.17
C VAL A 22 4.97 -2.13 -10.68
N TYR A 23 5.32 -2.01 -9.39
CA TYR A 23 5.77 -0.73 -8.83
C TYR A 23 7.09 -0.26 -9.44
N ALA A 24 8.04 -1.17 -9.63
CA ALA A 24 9.32 -0.86 -10.26
C ALA A 24 9.14 -0.41 -11.71
N GLU A 25 8.22 -1.04 -12.45
CA GLU A 25 7.88 -0.63 -13.81
C GLU A 25 7.25 0.76 -13.84
N LEU A 26 6.33 1.09 -12.91
CA LEU A 26 5.79 2.44 -12.77
C LEU A 26 6.89 3.46 -12.45
N ASP A 27 7.75 3.15 -11.49
CA ASP A 27 8.83 4.04 -11.03
C ASP A 27 9.89 4.27 -12.14
N ALA A 28 10.01 3.36 -13.12
CA ALA A 28 10.89 3.51 -14.28
C ALA A 28 10.28 4.35 -15.42
N ARG A 29 8.96 4.61 -15.42
CA ARG A 29 8.33 5.50 -16.40
C ARG A 29 8.77 6.95 -16.16
N PRO A 30 8.92 7.77 -17.22
CA PRO A 30 9.20 9.20 -17.06
C PRO A 30 8.26 9.85 -16.03
N ALA A 31 8.87 10.52 -15.06
CA ALA A 31 8.17 11.11 -13.94
C ALA A 31 8.24 12.63 -14.03
N GLU A 32 7.15 13.23 -14.48
CA GLU A 32 6.86 14.65 -14.25
C GLU A 32 6.36 14.90 -12.82
N ARG A 33 6.19 13.82 -12.03
CA ARG A 33 5.42 13.79 -10.79
C ARG A 33 6.15 12.95 -9.75
N ALA A 34 6.33 13.51 -8.55
CA ALA A 34 6.98 12.81 -7.45
C ALA A 34 6.49 13.33 -6.10
N CYS A 35 6.38 12.44 -5.11
CA CYS A 35 6.00 12.85 -3.77
C CYS A 35 7.06 13.77 -3.16
N VAL A 36 6.68 15.02 -2.88
CA VAL A 36 7.51 16.03 -2.22
C VAL A 36 7.27 16.11 -0.70
N ASN A 37 6.68 15.07 -0.09
CA ASN A 37 6.43 14.95 1.35
C ASN A 37 5.64 16.11 1.99
N ARG A 38 4.72 16.71 1.23
CA ARG A 38 3.81 17.77 1.73
C ARG A 38 2.59 17.23 2.48
N ALA A 39 2.37 15.91 2.44
CA ALA A 39 1.25 15.19 3.06
C ALA A 39 -0.17 15.61 2.62
N GLU A 40 -0.33 16.58 1.71
CA GLU A 40 -1.63 17.04 1.20
C GLU A 40 -2.45 15.90 0.57
N CYS A 41 -1.84 15.10 -0.32
CA CYS A 41 -2.49 13.93 -0.93
C CYS A 41 -2.75 12.78 0.07
N CYS A 42 -2.10 12.80 1.24
CA CYS A 42 -2.28 11.81 2.29
C CYS A 42 -3.50 12.10 3.17
N ARG A 43 -4.17 13.26 3.04
CA ARG A 43 -5.38 13.59 3.80
C ARG A 43 -6.61 13.01 3.11
N PHE A 44 -6.81 11.70 3.25
CA PHE A 44 -7.83 10.97 2.49
C PHE A 44 -9.26 11.45 2.74
N ARG A 45 -9.58 11.87 3.97
CA ARG A 45 -10.91 12.42 4.28
C ARG A 45 -11.19 13.72 3.52
N LEU A 46 -10.19 14.57 3.35
CA LEU A 46 -10.32 15.85 2.66
C LEU A 46 -10.27 15.69 1.14
N THR A 47 -9.40 14.81 0.66
CA THR A 47 -9.19 14.62 -0.79
C THR A 47 -10.21 13.69 -1.42
N GLY A 48 -10.88 12.84 -0.64
CA GLY A 48 -11.72 11.75 -1.17
C GLY A 48 -10.94 10.66 -1.91
N ARG A 49 -9.61 10.73 -1.91
CA ARG A 49 -8.71 9.87 -2.72
C ARG A 49 -8.10 8.73 -1.88
N THR A 50 -8.93 8.02 -1.13
CA THR A 50 -8.48 6.84 -0.38
C THR A 50 -8.01 5.76 -1.36
N PRO A 51 -6.73 5.32 -1.31
CA PRO A 51 -6.25 4.24 -2.16
C PRO A 51 -7.04 2.96 -1.94
N GLN A 52 -7.32 2.26 -3.03
CA GLN A 52 -8.05 1.00 -3.05
C GLN A 52 -7.10 -0.15 -3.47
N PRO A 53 -6.13 -0.56 -2.65
CA PRO A 53 -5.22 -1.65 -3.00
C PRO A 53 -5.96 -2.98 -3.20
N THR A 54 -5.42 -3.79 -4.11
CA THR A 54 -5.75 -5.22 -4.21
C THR A 54 -5.12 -6.04 -3.06
N LEU A 55 -5.41 -7.34 -2.99
CA LEU A 55 -4.83 -8.27 -2.01
C LEU A 55 -3.30 -8.19 -1.98
N GLY A 56 -2.65 -8.25 -3.14
CA GLY A 56 -1.20 -8.23 -3.24
C GLY A 56 -0.61 -6.91 -2.73
N GLU A 57 -1.21 -5.78 -3.12
CA GLU A 57 -0.80 -4.46 -2.65
C GLU A 57 -0.97 -4.30 -1.14
N ALA A 58 -2.05 -4.87 -0.57
CA ALA A 58 -2.29 -4.89 0.87
C ALA A 58 -1.22 -5.69 1.62
N LEU A 59 -0.76 -6.82 1.08
CA LEU A 59 0.35 -7.59 1.65
C LEU A 59 1.65 -6.79 1.65
N VAL A 60 1.96 -6.08 0.56
CA VAL A 60 3.14 -5.20 0.47
C VAL A 60 3.06 -4.09 1.52
N ALA A 61 1.93 -3.40 1.62
CA ALA A 61 1.72 -2.34 2.61
C ALA A 61 1.79 -2.86 4.05
N ALA A 62 1.22 -4.04 4.34
CA ALA A 62 1.28 -4.67 5.66
C ALA A 62 2.71 -5.05 6.07
N LEU A 63 3.49 -5.56 5.13
CA LEU A 63 4.92 -5.85 5.34
C LEU A 63 5.72 -4.57 5.59
N GLY A 64 5.48 -3.51 4.81
CA GLY A 64 6.07 -2.19 5.06
C GLY A 64 5.72 -1.64 6.45
N TRP A 65 4.47 -1.77 6.87
CA TRP A 65 4.00 -1.34 8.20
C TRP A 65 4.71 -2.10 9.33
N ARG A 66 4.86 -3.42 9.18
CA ARG A 66 5.61 -4.26 10.12
C ARG A 66 7.12 -3.94 10.12
N ALA A 67 7.69 -3.64 8.94
CA ALA A 67 9.08 -3.23 8.80
C ALA A 67 9.36 -1.87 9.47
N ALA A 68 8.38 -0.96 9.48
CA ALA A 68 8.39 0.30 10.23
C ALA A 68 8.24 0.12 11.77
N GLY A 69 8.35 -1.12 12.28
CA GLY A 69 8.38 -1.43 13.71
C GLY A 69 7.02 -1.63 14.37
N ARG A 70 5.94 -1.64 13.59
CA ARG A 70 4.56 -1.73 14.12
C ARG A 70 4.22 -3.17 14.47
N LYS A 71 3.64 -3.37 15.66
CA LYS A 71 3.31 -4.68 16.25
C LYS A 71 1.84 -5.06 16.09
N SER A 72 1.00 -4.11 15.70
CA SER A 72 -0.44 -4.24 15.49
C SER A 72 -0.83 -3.68 14.12
N PRO A 73 -1.98 -4.08 13.55
CA PRO A 73 -2.44 -3.53 12.29
C PRO A 73 -2.70 -2.01 12.43
N PRO A 74 -2.71 -1.26 11.32
CA PRO A 74 -3.01 0.17 11.36
C PRO A 74 -4.40 0.41 11.99
N PRO A 75 -4.58 1.49 12.75
CA PRO A 75 -5.87 1.81 13.35
C PRO A 75 -6.91 2.06 12.26
N VAL A 76 -8.18 1.74 12.56
CA VAL A 76 -9.30 1.90 11.60
C VAL A 76 -9.47 3.37 11.21
N GLU A 77 -9.27 4.27 12.18
CA GLU A 77 -9.25 5.70 11.97
C GLU A 77 -7.87 6.27 12.29
N SER A 78 -7.52 7.38 11.65
CA SER A 78 -6.34 8.14 12.05
C SER A 78 -6.64 8.88 13.35
N ASN A 79 -5.71 8.87 14.30
CA ASN A 79 -5.77 9.75 15.48
C ASN A 79 -5.60 11.24 15.11
N ALA A 80 -5.37 11.54 13.83
CA ALA A 80 -5.18 12.90 13.34
C ALA A 80 -6.54 13.58 13.13
N LYS A 81 -6.72 14.74 13.78
CA LYS A 81 -7.95 15.56 13.69
C LYS A 81 -8.27 16.01 12.25
N ASP A 82 -7.30 15.97 11.35
CA ASP A 82 -7.40 16.41 9.95
C ASP A 82 -7.79 15.29 8.97
N GLY A 83 -8.03 14.06 9.46
CA GLY A 83 -8.37 12.93 8.59
C GLY A 83 -7.21 12.47 7.70
N ALA A 84 -5.98 12.62 8.21
CA ALA A 84 -4.77 12.09 7.58
C ALA A 84 -4.83 10.56 7.41
N CYS A 85 -4.03 10.06 6.46
CA CYS A 85 -3.79 8.64 6.28
C CYS A 85 -3.25 8.01 7.58
N PRO A 86 -3.79 6.86 8.06
CA PRO A 86 -3.28 6.18 9.26
C PRO A 86 -1.81 5.71 9.18
N PHE A 87 -1.23 5.70 7.98
CA PHE A 87 0.18 5.39 7.76
C PHE A 87 1.08 6.64 7.77
N LEU A 88 0.51 7.84 7.92
CA LEU A 88 1.27 9.07 8.10
C LEU A 88 1.70 9.17 9.55
N ASP A 89 2.99 9.35 9.78
CA ASP A 89 3.52 9.59 11.12
C ASP A 89 3.10 11.00 11.58
N PRO A 90 2.37 11.13 12.71
CA PRO A 90 1.82 12.42 13.12
C PRO A 90 2.89 13.41 13.62
N ALA A 91 4.06 12.93 14.05
CA ALA A 91 5.13 13.78 14.54
C ALA A 91 6.00 14.32 13.39
N THR A 92 6.22 13.50 12.35
CA THR A 92 7.17 13.82 11.27
C THR A 92 6.50 14.13 9.93
N ALA A 93 5.18 13.91 9.80
CA ALA A 93 4.42 13.96 8.55
C ALA A 93 5.00 13.07 7.44
N ARG A 94 5.79 12.05 7.79
CA ARG A 94 6.37 11.09 6.83
C ARG A 94 5.51 9.85 6.73
N CYS A 95 5.41 9.29 5.52
CA CYS A 95 4.70 8.02 5.32
C CYS A 95 5.53 6.85 5.88
N ALA A 96 4.98 6.15 6.87
CA ALA A 96 5.63 4.98 7.49
C ALA A 96 5.84 3.83 6.51
N ILE A 97 5.05 3.77 5.43
CA ILE A 97 5.15 2.74 4.37
C ILE A 97 5.62 3.35 3.05
N TYR A 98 6.39 4.45 3.06
CA TYR A 98 6.70 5.21 1.84
C TYR A 98 7.20 4.34 0.67
N ARG A 99 8.12 3.41 0.92
CA ARG A 99 8.65 2.49 -0.11
C ARG A 99 7.65 1.44 -0.57
N ASP A 100 6.74 1.02 0.32
CA ASP A 100 5.74 -0.02 0.11
C ASP A 100 4.33 0.58 -0.09
N ARG A 101 4.25 1.87 -0.45
CA ARG A 101 2.97 2.57 -0.66
C ARG A 101 2.21 1.95 -1.84
N PRO A 102 0.87 1.85 -1.76
CA PRO A 102 0.06 1.29 -2.84
C PRO A 102 0.17 2.06 -4.15
N PHE A 103 -0.25 1.42 -5.24
CA PHE A 103 -0.30 1.99 -6.58
C PHE A 103 -1.05 3.33 -6.63
N GLY A 104 -2.17 3.43 -5.92
CA GLY A 104 -2.92 4.69 -5.79
C GLY A 104 -2.06 5.85 -5.26
N CYS A 105 -1.24 5.62 -4.23
CA CYS A 105 -0.33 6.63 -3.67
C CYS A 105 0.86 6.97 -4.59
N ARG A 106 1.09 6.19 -5.65
CA ARG A 106 2.14 6.43 -6.66
C ARG A 106 1.63 7.15 -7.90
N THR A 107 0.32 7.29 -8.01
CA THR A 107 -0.36 7.79 -9.22
C THR A 107 -1.28 8.97 -8.93
N HIS A 108 -1.71 9.15 -7.68
CA HIS A 108 -2.59 10.24 -7.23
C HIS A 108 -1.83 11.20 -6.33
N PHE A 109 -0.89 11.94 -6.91
CA PHE A 109 -0.14 12.95 -6.16
C PHE A 109 -0.97 14.20 -5.89
N CYS A 110 -0.51 15.07 -4.97
CA CYS A 110 -1.09 16.40 -4.80
C CYS A 110 -0.74 17.28 -6.00
N GLU A 111 -1.48 18.38 -6.19
CA GLU A 111 -1.22 19.34 -7.28
C GLU A 111 0.23 19.85 -7.24
N ALA A 112 0.75 20.14 -6.05
CA ALA A 112 2.15 20.56 -5.85
C ALA A 112 3.20 19.49 -6.24
N ALA A 113 2.77 18.23 -6.40
CA ALA A 113 3.60 17.10 -6.81
C ALA A 113 3.28 16.64 -8.25
N GLY A 114 2.55 17.46 -9.02
CA GLY A 114 2.20 17.24 -10.42
C GLY A 114 0.89 16.47 -10.65
N GLY A 115 0.08 16.31 -9.60
CA GLY A 115 -1.30 15.84 -9.70
C GLY A 115 -1.48 14.36 -10.07
N VAL A 116 -2.67 14.03 -10.53
CA VAL A 116 -3.06 12.64 -10.87
C VAL A 116 -2.52 12.27 -12.25
N ARG A 117 -1.93 11.07 -12.38
CA ARG A 117 -1.52 10.52 -13.69
C ARG A 117 -2.75 10.16 -14.54
N ALA A 118 -2.68 10.41 -15.85
CA ALA A 118 -3.79 10.06 -16.73
C ALA A 118 -3.96 8.54 -16.79
N ARG A 119 -5.22 8.07 -16.80
CA ARG A 119 -5.51 6.62 -16.79
C ARG A 119 -4.85 5.88 -17.95
N GLY A 120 -4.78 6.49 -19.13
CA GLY A 120 -4.13 5.91 -20.31
C GLY A 120 -2.64 5.61 -20.12
N GLU A 121 -1.94 6.35 -19.27
CA GLU A 121 -0.51 6.14 -18.97
C GLU A 121 -0.25 4.92 -18.08
N ILE A 122 -1.27 4.36 -17.43
CA ILE A 122 -1.11 3.39 -16.34
C ILE A 122 -2.12 2.24 -16.35
N VAL A 123 -3.04 2.20 -17.32
CA VAL A 123 -4.13 1.21 -17.37
C VAL A 123 -3.62 -0.22 -17.51
N ASP A 124 -2.49 -0.41 -18.18
CA ASP A 124 -1.83 -1.70 -18.33
C ASP A 124 -1.31 -2.25 -16.99
N LEU A 125 -0.76 -1.38 -16.15
CA LEU A 125 -0.32 -1.72 -14.79
C LEU A 125 -1.51 -2.01 -13.87
N ILE A 126 -2.59 -1.25 -13.99
CA ILE A 126 -3.84 -1.50 -13.24
C ILE A 126 -4.35 -2.91 -13.55
N ARG A 127 -4.46 -3.27 -14.84
CA ARG A 127 -4.90 -4.61 -15.28
C ARG A 127 -3.98 -5.71 -14.78
N ARG A 128 -2.68 -5.44 -14.65
CA ARG A 128 -1.72 -6.40 -14.10
C ARG A 128 -1.93 -6.62 -12.60
N LEU A 129 -2.23 -5.58 -11.84
CA LEU A 129 -2.59 -5.69 -10.41
C LEU A 129 -3.91 -6.42 -10.21
N GLU A 130 -4.91 -6.17 -11.06
CA GLU A 130 -6.19 -6.88 -11.06
C GLU A 130 -5.99 -8.38 -11.33
N ARG A 131 -5.15 -8.74 -12.31
CA ARG A 131 -4.82 -10.14 -12.59
C ARG A 131 -4.12 -10.83 -11.42
N ILE A 132 -3.17 -10.15 -10.77
CA ILE A 132 -2.51 -10.69 -9.55
C ILE A 132 -3.56 -10.94 -8.47
N ASP A 133 -4.52 -10.01 -8.28
CA ASP A 133 -5.61 -10.21 -7.33
C ASP A 133 -6.42 -11.46 -7.67
N GLU A 134 -6.86 -11.61 -8.92
CA GLU A 134 -7.67 -12.75 -9.38
C GLU A 134 -6.95 -14.10 -9.20
N VAL A 135 -5.70 -14.20 -9.65
CA VAL A 135 -4.88 -15.43 -9.53
C VAL A 135 -4.76 -15.89 -8.08
N HIS A 136 -4.64 -14.94 -7.16
CA HIS A 136 -4.52 -15.22 -5.72
C HIS A 136 -5.86 -15.18 -4.97
N ARG A 137 -6.99 -15.21 -5.71
CA ARG A 137 -8.35 -15.22 -5.16
C ARG A 137 -8.60 -14.06 -4.21
N GLY A 138 -8.08 -12.90 -4.57
CA GLY A 138 -8.40 -11.62 -3.95
C GLY A 138 -9.87 -11.27 -4.15
N GLY A 139 -10.34 -10.37 -3.28
CA GLY A 139 -11.73 -9.89 -3.28
C GLY A 139 -11.88 -8.53 -3.96
N GLY A 140 -10.92 -8.16 -4.81
CA GLY A 140 -10.84 -6.86 -5.46
C GLY A 140 -10.31 -5.72 -4.58
N PRO A 141 -10.21 -4.52 -5.20
CA PRO A 141 -9.80 -3.28 -4.56
C PRO A 141 -10.66 -2.93 -3.34
N ARG A 142 -10.02 -2.59 -2.22
CA ARG A 142 -10.69 -2.17 -0.98
C ARG A 142 -9.95 -1.04 -0.29
N PRO A 143 -10.60 -0.23 0.57
CA PRO A 143 -9.93 0.88 1.24
C PRO A 143 -8.68 0.41 1.99
N ILE A 144 -7.55 1.10 1.80
CA ILE A 144 -6.21 0.68 2.24
C ILE A 144 -6.17 0.17 3.70
N VAL A 145 -6.86 0.84 4.61
CA VAL A 145 -6.90 0.45 6.03
C VAL A 145 -7.56 -0.91 6.20
N SER A 146 -8.76 -1.09 5.64
CA SER A 146 -9.50 -2.35 5.68
C SER A 146 -8.74 -3.47 4.98
N ALA A 147 -8.09 -3.17 3.85
CA ALA A 147 -7.31 -4.15 3.09
C ALA A 147 -6.08 -4.64 3.88
N VAL A 148 -5.29 -3.72 4.45
CA VAL A 148 -4.11 -4.07 5.27
C VAL A 148 -4.50 -4.82 6.53
N ARG A 149 -5.60 -4.42 7.19
CA ARG A 149 -6.13 -5.13 8.36
C ARG A 149 -6.55 -6.55 8.01
N ALA A 150 -7.24 -6.74 6.88
CA ALA A 150 -7.72 -8.06 6.44
C ALA A 150 -6.59 -9.07 6.15
N VAL A 151 -5.37 -8.61 5.87
CA VAL A 151 -4.22 -9.48 5.63
C VAL A 151 -3.25 -9.57 6.80
N TRP A 152 -3.43 -8.75 7.85
CA TRP A 152 -2.48 -8.64 8.95
C TRP A 152 -2.20 -9.97 9.66
N ASP A 153 -3.26 -10.70 10.01
CA ASP A 153 -3.17 -11.98 10.70
C ASP A 153 -2.77 -13.13 9.76
N ARG A 154 -2.79 -12.89 8.44
CA ARG A 154 -2.35 -13.86 7.44
C ARG A 154 -0.86 -13.83 7.21
N LEU A 155 -0.16 -12.79 7.67
CA LEU A 155 1.28 -12.68 7.52
C LEU A 155 2.00 -13.69 8.42
N PRO A 156 2.97 -14.46 7.90
CA PRO A 156 3.76 -15.39 8.70
C PRO A 156 4.54 -14.63 9.78
N ALA A 157 4.94 -15.34 10.84
CA ALA A 157 5.79 -14.78 11.87
C ALA A 157 7.08 -14.21 11.26
N ARG A 158 7.60 -13.12 11.86
CA ARG A 158 8.91 -12.59 11.47
C ARG A 158 9.92 -13.73 11.65
N SER A 159 10.60 -14.12 10.58
CA SER A 159 11.79 -14.95 10.73
C SER A 159 12.73 -14.19 11.66
N GLY A 160 13.13 -14.82 12.77
CA GLY A 160 14.09 -14.23 13.69
C GLY A 160 15.29 -13.76 12.90
N ARG A 161 15.73 -12.52 13.15
CA ARG A 161 16.95 -11.97 12.54
C ARG A 161 18.07 -12.95 12.86
N GLN A 162 18.52 -13.72 11.87
CA GLN A 162 19.71 -14.55 12.03
C GLN A 162 20.84 -13.57 12.31
N LYS A 163 21.34 -13.60 13.55
CA LYS A 163 22.51 -12.82 13.95
C LYS A 163 23.64 -13.29 13.03
N ARG A 164 24.06 -12.41 12.12
CA ARG A 164 25.36 -12.52 11.46
C ARG A 164 26.43 -12.27 12.50
#